data_AF-A0A9P6XMI6-F1
#
_entry.id   AF-A0A9P6XMI6-F1
#
_cell.length_a   1.000
_cell.length_b   1.000
_cell.length_c   1.000
_cell.angle_alpha   90.00
_cell.angle_beta   90.00
_cell.angle_gamma   90.00
#
_symmetry.space_group_name_H-M   'P 1'
#
loop_
_entity.id
_entity.type
_entity.pdbx_description
1 polymer ?
#
loop_
_entity_poly.entity_id
_entity_poly.type
_entity_poly.pdbx_seq_one_letter_code
_entity_poly.pdbx_strand_id
1 'polypeptide(L)' 'MNATTDVLEQRLAALEGGIGALALASGQAAITYAIQTIAEAGDNIVASSALTASRRASPIRPILLRLQG' A
#
# COMPACT_ATOMS: atom_id res chain seq x y z
N MET A 1 -13.33 13.34 -1.94
CA MET A 1 -12.31 14.30 -1.47
C MET A 1 -12.96 15.24 -0.49
N ASN A 2 -12.36 15.42 0.69
CA ASN A 2 -12.79 16.38 1.69
C ASN A 2 -11.62 17.37 1.87
N ALA A 3 -11.91 18.66 2.09
CA ALA A 3 -10.91 19.72 2.09
C ALA A 3 -9.68 19.44 2.99
N THR A 4 -9.84 18.70 4.08
CA THR A 4 -8.73 18.32 4.98
C THR A 4 -7.79 17.27 4.39
N THR A 5 -8.31 16.27 3.68
CA THR A 5 -7.48 15.23 3.05
C THR A 5 -6.72 15.79 1.87
N ASP A 6 -7.35 16.67 1.10
CA ASP A 6 -6.78 17.23 -0.12
C ASP A 6 -5.55 18.09 0.17
N VAL A 7 -5.59 18.89 1.26
CA VAL A 7 -4.43 19.67 1.70
C VAL A 7 -3.28 18.77 2.18
N LEU A 8 -3.60 17.66 2.86
CA LEU A 8 -2.60 16.68 3.27
C LEU A 8 -1.94 16.01 2.06
N GLU A 9 -2.75 15.58 1.09
CA GLU A 9 -2.31 14.96 -0.15
C GLU A 9 -1.42 15.89 -0.98
N GLN A 10 -1.81 17.16 -1.14
CA GLN A 10 -0.99 18.15 -1.85
C GLN A 10 0.36 18.37 -1.17
N ARG A 11 0.38 18.47 0.18
CA ARG A 11 1.63 18.64 0.94
C ARG A 11 2.51 17.40 0.85
N LEU A 12 1.93 16.22 0.92
CA LEU A 12 2.66 14.96 0.82
C LEU A 12 3.23 14.76 -0.58
N ALA A 13 2.47 15.08 -1.62
CA ALA A 13 2.93 15.06 -3.01
C ALA A 13 4.11 16.02 -3.21
N ALA A 14 4.02 17.25 -2.68
CA ALA A 14 5.12 18.21 -2.74
C ALA A 14 6.36 17.75 -1.95
N LEU A 15 6.18 17.07 -0.81
CA LEU A 15 7.26 16.56 0.02
C LEU A 15 8.04 15.41 -0.65
N GLU A 16 7.33 14.48 -1.26
CA GLU A 16 7.91 13.32 -1.95
C GLU A 16 8.31 13.62 -3.40
N GLY A 17 8.02 14.84 -3.91
CA GLY A 17 8.25 15.22 -5.30
C GLY A 17 7.36 14.45 -6.30
N GLY A 18 6.22 13.93 -5.82
CA GLY A 18 5.26 13.17 -6.61
C GLY A 18 4.23 14.04 -7.32
N ILE A 19 3.62 13.48 -8.37
CA ILE A 19 2.57 14.16 -9.18
C ILE A 19 1.24 14.24 -8.39
N GLY A 20 1.05 13.36 -7.41
CA GLY A 20 -0.10 13.32 -6.51
C GLY A 20 0.12 12.34 -5.36
N ALA A 21 -0.71 12.43 -4.32
CA ALA A 21 -0.72 11.51 -3.20
C ALA A 21 -2.16 11.18 -2.81
N LEU A 22 -2.37 10.05 -2.12
CA LEU A 22 -3.68 9.59 -1.66
C LEU A 22 -3.65 9.26 -0.17
N ALA A 23 -4.50 9.93 0.60
CA ALA A 23 -4.65 9.73 2.04
C ALA A 23 -5.70 8.64 2.31
N LEU A 24 -5.26 7.53 2.91
CA LEU A 24 -6.11 6.39 3.27
C LEU A 24 -6.21 6.23 4.78
N ALA A 25 -7.23 5.49 5.25
CA ALA A 25 -7.50 5.31 6.67
C ALA A 25 -6.40 4.56 7.45
N SER A 26 -5.52 3.83 6.77
CA SER A 26 -4.41 3.09 7.37
C SER A 26 -3.31 2.80 6.35
N GLY A 27 -2.06 2.67 6.81
CA GLY A 27 -0.94 2.25 5.96
C GLY A 27 -1.15 0.87 5.32
N GLN A 28 -1.88 -0.04 5.96
CA GLN A 28 -2.23 -1.32 5.35
C GLN A 28 -3.25 -1.19 4.22
N ALA A 29 -4.18 -0.23 4.33
CA ALA A 29 -5.10 0.08 3.24
C ALA A 29 -4.35 0.69 2.05
N ALA A 30 -3.36 1.55 2.31
CA ALA A 30 -2.49 2.12 1.27
C ALA A 30 -1.72 1.06 0.48
N ILE A 31 -1.13 0.07 1.18
CA ILE A 31 -0.40 -1.01 0.51
C ILE A 31 -1.34 -1.85 -0.35
N THR A 32 -2.50 -2.25 0.19
CA THR A 32 -3.48 -3.03 -0.57
C THR A 32 -3.99 -2.27 -1.79
N TYR A 33 -4.29 -0.98 -1.64
CA TYR A 33 -4.77 -0.15 -2.74
C TYR A 33 -3.70 0.04 -3.81
N ALA A 34 -2.43 0.25 -3.41
CA ALA A 34 -1.31 0.32 -4.34
C ALA A 34 -1.15 -0.99 -5.12
N ILE A 35 -1.22 -2.14 -4.45
CA ILE A 35 -1.16 -3.46 -5.09
C ILE A 35 -2.32 -3.63 -6.08
N GLN A 36 -3.56 -3.35 -5.68
CA GLN A 36 -4.73 -3.46 -6.56
C GLN A 36 -4.67 -2.52 -7.78
N THR A 37 -3.92 -1.43 -7.67
CA THR A 37 -3.75 -0.47 -8.77
C THR A 37 -2.75 -0.98 -9.82
N ILE A 38 -1.76 -1.78 -9.41
CA ILE A 38 -0.64 -2.17 -10.28
C ILE A 38 -0.63 -3.66 -10.67
N ALA A 39 -1.33 -4.50 -9.93
CA ALA A 39 -1.27 -5.95 -10.07
C ALA A 39 -2.66 -6.54 -10.28
N GLU A 40 -2.72 -7.49 -11.20
CA GLU A 40 -3.92 -8.26 -11.53
C GLU A 40 -3.77 -9.73 -11.12
N ALA A 41 -4.86 -10.50 -11.23
CA ALA A 41 -4.84 -11.91 -10.91
C ALA A 41 -3.90 -12.68 -11.87
N GLY A 42 -2.77 -13.15 -11.35
CA GLY A 42 -1.74 -13.84 -12.13
C GLY A 42 -0.34 -13.21 -11.99
N ASP A 43 -0.27 -11.98 -11.46
CA ASP A 43 1.00 -11.29 -11.24
C ASP A 43 1.73 -11.77 -9.98
N ASN A 44 3.06 -11.75 -10.04
CA ASN A 44 3.93 -12.14 -8.94
C ASN A 44 4.50 -10.90 -8.25
N ILE A 45 4.19 -10.72 -6.97
CA ILE A 45 4.68 -9.59 -6.16
C ILE A 45 5.79 -10.09 -5.24
N VAL A 46 6.99 -9.55 -5.41
CA VAL A 46 8.12 -9.84 -4.52
C VAL A 46 8.09 -8.86 -3.35
N ALA A 47 8.00 -9.38 -2.13
CA ALA A 47 7.97 -8.59 -0.90
C ALA A 47 9.03 -9.10 0.10
N SER A 48 9.67 -8.18 0.82
CA SER A 48 10.57 -8.52 1.91
C SER A 48 9.79 -9.05 3.13
N SER A 49 10.36 -9.99 3.89
CA SER A 49 9.79 -10.49 5.14
C SER A 49 9.69 -9.42 6.24
N ALA A 50 10.37 -8.28 6.06
CA ALA A 50 10.27 -7.09 6.91
C ALA A 50 9.23 -6.06 6.41
N LEU A 51 8.57 -6.31 5.27
CA LEU A 51 7.59 -5.40 4.70
C LEU A 51 6.34 -5.37 5.59
N THR A 52 6.23 -4.31 6.40
CA THR A 52 5.29 -4.13 7.52
C THR A 52 5.62 -5.02 8.72
N ALA A 53 6.52 -4.55 9.59
CA ALA A 53 6.82 -5.17 10.89
C ALA A 53 5.65 -5.01 11.90
N SER A 54 4.47 -5.57 11.61
CA SER A 54 3.41 -5.77 12.60
C SER A 54 3.28 -7.26 12.89
N ARG A 55 3.79 -7.68 14.06
CA ARG A 55 3.98 -9.07 14.48
C ARG A 55 2.67 -9.85 14.73
N ARG A 56 1.50 -9.24 14.49
CA ARG A 56 0.18 -9.80 14.80
C ARG A 56 -0.73 -9.61 13.58
N ALA A 57 -0.89 -10.67 12.79
CA ALA A 57 -1.84 -10.80 11.68
C ALA A 57 -1.72 -9.75 10.55
N SER A 58 -0.76 -9.96 9.64
CA SER A 58 -0.83 -9.33 8.30
C SER A 58 -1.91 -10.01 7.46
N PRO A 59 -2.91 -9.27 6.92
CA PRO A 59 -3.93 -9.82 6.02
C PRO A 59 -3.36 -10.28 4.66
N ILE A 60 -2.08 -10.05 4.39
CA ILE A 60 -1.38 -10.41 3.14
C ILE A 60 -0.73 -11.80 3.22
N ARG A 61 -0.73 -12.45 4.40
CA ARG A 61 -0.23 -13.82 4.59
C ARG A 61 -0.77 -14.87 3.60
N PRO A 62 -2.05 -14.88 3.17
CA PRO A 62 -2.52 -15.86 2.21
C PRO A 62 -1.99 -15.65 0.78
N ILE A 63 -1.55 -14.44 0.42
CA ILE A 63 -0.98 -14.14 -0.91
C ILE A 63 0.48 -14.60 -0.99
N LEU A 64 1.25 -14.45 0.10
CA LEU A 64 2.66 -14.84 0.13
C LEU A 64 2.90 -16.35 0.14
N LEU A 65 1.98 -17.13 0.71
CA LEU A 65 2.14 -18.59 0.87
C LEU A 65 1.96 -19.38 -0.44
N ARG A 66 1.56 -18.74 -1.55
CA ARG A 66 1.45 -19.38 -2.86
C ARG A 66 2.75 -19.44 -3.68
N LEU A 67 3.85 -18.86 -3.18
CA LEU A 67 5.16 -18.83 -3.86
C LEU A 67 6.26 -19.68 -3.21
N GLN A 68 5.94 -20.44 -2.15
CA GLN A 68 6.91 -21.26 -1.39
C GLN A 68 6.53 -22.76 -1.39
N GLY A 69 5.72 -23.20 -2.36
CA GLY A 69 5.42 -24.62 -2.60
C GLY A 69 6.31 -25.19 -3.69
#